data_AF-A0A7V2Y6Z1-F1
#
_entry.id   AF-A0A7V2Y6Z1-F1
#
_cell.length_a   1.000
_cell.length_b   1.000
_cell.length_c   1.000
_cell.angle_alpha   90.00
_cell.angle_beta   90.00
_cell.angle_gamma   90.00
#
_symmetry.space_group_name_H-M   'P 1'
#
loop_
_entity.id
_entity.type
_entity.pdbx_description
1 polymer ?
#
loop_
_entity_poly.entity_id
_entity_poly.type
_entity_poly.pdbx_seq_one_letter_code
_entity_poly.pdbx_strand_id
1 'polypeptide(L)'
;MEGHCGGNRRRRGGGHPQSDSPSPTGVWLDLPPKRGCLILCGPPAQCRSDAPHRRCRAPPPGISTPINAGRPLPAFFLFNPHPVVPGCARDAGFVSITIMKNIILFWRRRTGIGFSVGGIAIFFWMAVGWTPSIYAAQQETDIMAGTSLAGELVERLLGPPVSVRPLLPPNMCPGHYDVRPGDIAALAACRILILHPWQRDMPNVASAIRAAKLPESRICVIPAPGNWMLPDLRAGAARAAAQALAIVWPDRAASLASVAEAIAADSVAVGAREKARLDECGAGGVKALCNEQQEAFARWAGIDLVGTFGRAEGMSMGRMDALISRARESKAALVIDNLQSGDVKTGEALARGAGAAHVVLTNFPGTEPGAETWEETLHRNVDRILAAIVRWRGGHG
;
A
#
# COMPACT_ATOMS: atom_id res chain seq x y z
N MET A 1 75.78 -0.76 -44.44
CA MET A 1 76.18 -0.70 -45.85
C MET A 1 74.91 -0.70 -46.68
N GLU A 2 74.72 0.36 -47.48
CA GLU A 2 74.08 0.42 -48.81
C GLU A 2 72.91 -0.56 -49.08
N GLY A 3 71.70 -0.15 -49.46
CA GLY A 3 71.35 0.94 -50.35
C GLY A 3 70.72 0.38 -51.63
N HIS A 4 69.48 0.80 -51.90
CA HIS A 4 68.88 1.06 -53.22
C HIS A 4 68.11 0.00 -54.03
N CYS A 5 67.12 0.59 -54.75
CA CYS A 5 66.32 0.15 -55.89
C CYS A 5 65.05 -0.67 -55.55
N GLY A 6 63.81 -0.25 -55.85
CA GLY A 6 63.31 0.79 -56.76
C GLY A 6 62.41 0.16 -57.82
N GLY A 7 61.29 0.81 -58.16
CA GLY A 7 60.67 0.65 -59.50
C GLY A 7 59.26 0.05 -59.57
N ASN A 8 58.31 0.96 -59.80
CA ASN A 8 56.89 0.75 -60.06
C ASN A 8 56.63 0.41 -61.55
N ARG A 9 55.73 -0.54 -61.89
CA ARG A 9 55.00 -0.55 -63.19
C ARG A 9 53.72 -1.42 -63.20
N ARG A 10 52.59 -0.70 -63.35
CA ARG A 10 51.24 -0.99 -63.89
C ARG A 10 51.05 -2.27 -64.74
N ARG A 11 49.91 -2.98 -64.59
CA ARG A 11 48.60 -2.76 -65.28
C ARG A 11 47.55 -3.87 -64.97
N ARG A 12 46.34 -3.41 -64.64
CA ARG A 12 44.96 -3.83 -65.01
C ARG A 12 44.58 -5.33 -65.05
N GLY A 13 43.52 -5.66 -64.29
CA GLY A 13 42.45 -6.55 -64.75
C GLY A 13 41.67 -7.24 -63.64
N GLY A 14 40.36 -6.97 -63.54
CA GLY A 14 39.38 -7.96 -63.09
C GLY A 14 38.61 -7.70 -61.79
N GLY A 15 37.32 -7.40 -61.93
CA GLY A 15 36.26 -8.04 -61.14
C GLY A 15 35.89 -7.43 -59.78
N HIS A 16 34.89 -6.54 -59.78
CA HIS A 16 33.97 -6.38 -58.65
C HIS A 16 32.99 -7.57 -58.62
N PRO A 17 32.66 -8.09 -57.43
CA PRO A 17 31.27 -8.38 -57.11
C PRO A 17 30.80 -7.63 -55.86
N GLN A 18 29.50 -7.41 -55.85
CA GLN A 18 28.71 -6.57 -54.96
C GLN A 18 28.74 -7.02 -53.50
N SER A 19 28.70 -6.02 -52.62
CA SER A 19 28.39 -6.14 -51.20
C SER A 19 26.87 -6.11 -51.00
N ASP A 20 26.27 -7.26 -50.68
CA ASP A 20 24.91 -7.34 -50.16
C ASP A 20 24.94 -7.24 -48.63
N SER A 21 24.49 -6.09 -48.13
CA SER A 21 24.14 -5.84 -46.74
C SER A 21 22.62 -5.97 -46.57
N PRO A 22 22.10 -6.79 -45.64
CA PRO A 22 20.66 -6.85 -45.39
C PRO A 22 20.23 -5.74 -44.43
N SER A 23 19.30 -4.93 -44.90
CA SER A 23 18.47 -3.99 -44.15
C SER A 23 17.47 -4.73 -43.25
N PRO A 24 17.15 -4.23 -42.05
CA PRO A 24 16.04 -4.75 -41.27
C PRO A 24 14.73 -4.09 -41.75
N THR A 25 13.86 -4.92 -42.32
CA THR A 25 12.48 -4.60 -42.68
C THR A 25 11.64 -4.44 -41.42
N GLY A 26 11.02 -3.27 -41.27
CA GLY A 26 9.98 -3.00 -40.29
C GLY A 26 8.68 -3.69 -40.69
N VAL A 27 8.09 -4.41 -39.74
CA VAL A 27 6.72 -4.93 -39.83
C VAL A 27 5.82 -3.96 -39.06
N TRP A 28 5.03 -3.21 -39.82
CA TRP A 28 3.90 -2.45 -39.34
C TRP A 28 2.71 -3.40 -39.17
N LEU A 29 2.15 -3.48 -37.97
CA LEU A 29 0.86 -4.10 -37.70
C LEU A 29 -0.16 -2.98 -37.49
N ASP A 30 -1.00 -2.80 -38.50
CA ASP A 30 -2.18 -1.94 -38.47
C ASP A 30 -3.22 -2.47 -37.47
N LEU A 31 -3.65 -1.61 -36.55
CA LEU A 31 -4.84 -1.79 -35.72
C LEU A 31 -5.87 -0.71 -36.07
N PRO A 32 -7.18 -1.04 -36.11
CA PRO A 32 -8.21 -0.13 -36.61
C PRO A 32 -8.54 1.01 -35.64
N PRO A 33 -8.97 2.20 -36.13
CA PRO A 33 -9.25 3.34 -35.27
C PRO A 33 -10.62 3.19 -34.57
N LYS A 34 -10.61 3.26 -33.23
CA LYS A 34 -11.83 3.45 -32.44
C LYS A 34 -12.10 4.93 -32.19
N ARG A 35 -13.38 5.26 -32.40
CA ARG A 35 -14.06 6.54 -32.38
C ARG A 35 -13.77 7.40 -31.12
N GLY A 36 -13.33 8.64 -31.38
CA GLY A 36 -13.94 9.89 -30.92
C GLY A 36 -14.19 10.09 -29.41
N CYS A 37 -13.33 10.90 -28.78
CA CYS A 37 -13.77 11.79 -27.71
C CYS A 37 -13.17 13.18 -27.95
N LEU A 38 -14.06 14.15 -28.14
CA LEU A 38 -13.77 15.57 -28.37
C LEU A 38 -13.20 16.17 -27.08
N ILE A 39 -11.98 16.69 -27.11
CA ILE A 39 -11.51 17.67 -26.12
C ILE A 39 -11.06 18.91 -26.89
N LEU A 40 -11.81 19.99 -26.68
CA LEU A 40 -11.51 21.34 -27.15
C LEU A 40 -10.27 21.87 -26.42
N CYS A 41 -9.15 21.99 -27.14
CA CYS A 41 -8.03 22.82 -26.73
C CYS A 41 -7.75 23.84 -27.85
N GLY A 42 -7.78 25.12 -27.48
CA GLY A 42 -7.56 26.26 -28.38
C GLY A 42 -6.15 26.28 -29.00
N PRO A 43 -5.94 27.08 -30.06
CA PRO A 43 -4.75 27.00 -30.90
C PRO A 43 -3.52 27.61 -30.23
N PRO A 44 -2.31 27.05 -30.41
CA PRO A 44 -1.07 27.71 -30.03
C PRO A 44 -0.62 28.69 -31.12
N ALA A 45 -0.27 29.90 -30.68
CA ALA A 45 0.36 30.92 -31.50
C ALA A 45 1.80 30.50 -31.87
N GLN A 46 2.13 30.64 -33.15
CA GLN A 46 3.50 30.57 -33.67
C GLN A 46 4.26 31.85 -33.34
N CYS A 47 5.52 31.74 -32.90
CA CYS A 47 6.55 32.74 -33.17
C CYS A 47 7.94 32.10 -33.14
N ARG A 48 8.69 32.33 -34.23
CA ARG A 48 10.11 32.00 -34.41
C ARG A 48 11.01 33.13 -33.87
N SER A 49 12.29 32.76 -33.76
CA SER A 49 13.54 33.54 -33.94
C SER A 49 14.09 34.43 -32.81
N ASP A 50 15.30 34.02 -32.40
CA ASP A 50 16.54 34.80 -32.19
C ASP A 50 16.76 35.68 -30.94
N ALA A 51 18.00 35.56 -30.43
CA ALA A 51 18.57 36.00 -29.15
C ALA A 51 19.02 37.50 -29.13
N PRO A 52 19.85 38.01 -28.18
CA PRO A 52 20.09 37.72 -26.75
C PRO A 52 20.08 38.99 -25.82
N HIS A 53 20.25 38.77 -24.50
CA HIS A 53 20.72 39.70 -23.44
C HIS A 53 20.00 41.04 -23.18
N ARG A 54 19.40 41.18 -21.98
CA ARG A 54 19.66 42.29 -21.02
C ARG A 54 18.95 42.08 -19.67
N ARG A 55 19.67 42.38 -18.59
CA ARG A 55 19.16 42.50 -17.21
C ARG A 55 18.25 43.74 -17.09
N CYS A 56 17.21 43.67 -16.26
CA CYS A 56 17.02 44.52 -15.06
C CYS A 56 15.55 44.69 -14.62
N ARG A 57 15.37 44.45 -13.31
CA ARG A 57 14.55 45.18 -12.32
C ARG A 57 13.01 45.15 -12.39
N ALA A 58 12.46 44.70 -11.26
CA ALA A 58 11.08 44.89 -10.82
C ALA A 58 10.78 46.35 -10.39
N PRO A 59 9.50 46.77 -10.43
CA PRO A 59 8.98 47.87 -9.62
C PRO A 59 7.93 47.41 -8.57
N PRO A 60 7.57 48.29 -7.60
CA PRO A 60 7.18 47.94 -6.22
C PRO A 60 5.65 47.99 -5.94
N PRO A 61 5.19 47.69 -4.70
CA PRO A 61 3.78 47.55 -4.35
C PRO A 61 3.17 48.80 -3.69
N GLY A 62 1.84 48.92 -3.78
CA GLY A 62 0.99 49.77 -2.93
C GLY A 62 -0.36 50.09 -3.60
N ILE A 63 -1.47 50.46 -2.96
CA ILE A 63 -1.86 50.65 -1.55
C ILE A 63 -3.40 50.93 -1.58
N SER A 64 -4.16 50.40 -0.61
CA SER A 64 -5.40 50.90 0.07
C SER A 64 -6.65 51.39 -0.74
N THR A 65 -7.83 50.73 -0.73
CA THR A 65 -9.07 50.91 0.13
C THR A 65 -9.98 52.13 -0.21
N PRO A 66 -11.25 52.34 0.28
CA PRO A 66 -12.34 51.47 0.82
C PRO A 66 -13.83 51.91 0.48
N ILE A 67 -14.83 51.29 1.16
CA ILE A 67 -16.18 51.78 1.63
C ILE A 67 -17.45 51.74 0.73
N ASN A 68 -18.47 50.93 1.15
CA ASN A 68 -19.84 51.28 1.65
C ASN A 68 -20.73 50.00 1.56
N ALA A 69 -21.30 49.38 2.61
CA ALA A 69 -22.22 49.79 3.69
C ALA A 69 -23.67 50.13 3.23
N GLY A 70 -24.65 49.30 3.61
CA GLY A 70 -26.09 49.55 3.38
C GLY A 70 -27.04 48.36 3.75
N ARG A 71 -27.45 48.31 5.02
CA ARG A 71 -28.39 47.45 5.81
C ARG A 71 -29.88 47.37 5.33
N PRO A 72 -30.89 46.76 6.04
CA PRO A 72 -31.01 45.54 6.91
C PRO A 72 -32.34 44.70 6.82
N LEU A 73 -32.35 43.48 7.41
CA LEU A 73 -33.36 42.72 8.25
C LEU A 73 -34.84 42.48 7.80
N PRO A 74 -35.59 41.41 8.26
CA PRO A 74 -35.73 40.85 9.64
C PRO A 74 -35.56 39.31 9.79
N ALA A 75 -34.94 38.77 10.85
CA ALA A 75 -35.42 38.42 12.21
C ALA A 75 -36.46 37.27 12.29
N PHE A 76 -36.07 36.07 12.76
CA PHE A 76 -36.92 35.13 13.54
C PHE A 76 -36.05 34.16 14.39
N PHE A 77 -36.22 34.29 15.71
CA PHE A 77 -36.07 33.38 16.86
C PHE A 77 -34.81 32.54 17.16
N LEU A 78 -34.22 32.88 18.31
CA LEU A 78 -33.22 32.15 19.11
C LEU A 78 -33.91 31.14 20.04
N PHE A 79 -33.28 29.97 20.25
CA PHE A 79 -33.26 29.29 21.54
C PHE A 79 -31.88 28.65 21.76
N ASN A 80 -31.25 29.04 22.87
CA ASN A 80 -30.05 28.45 23.47
C ASN A 80 -30.51 27.84 24.81
N PRO A 81 -29.92 26.74 25.30
CA PRO A 81 -29.17 26.90 26.55
C PRO A 81 -27.96 25.95 26.74
N HIS A 82 -26.96 26.45 27.47
CA HIS A 82 -25.98 25.68 28.27
C HIS A 82 -26.42 25.70 29.77
N PRO A 83 -25.64 25.16 30.73
CA PRO A 83 -25.52 23.75 31.14
C PRO A 83 -26.07 23.54 32.58
N VAL A 84 -26.45 22.30 32.96
CA VAL A 84 -26.92 22.00 34.33
C VAL A 84 -26.01 20.96 35.01
N VAL A 85 -25.58 21.34 36.22
CA VAL A 85 -24.80 20.61 37.24
C VAL A 85 -25.69 19.54 37.92
N PRO A 86 -25.16 18.39 38.39
CA PRO A 86 -25.97 17.24 38.78
C PRO A 86 -26.56 17.35 40.19
N GLY A 87 -27.86 17.06 40.32
CA GLY A 87 -28.58 16.96 41.58
C GLY A 87 -29.50 15.73 41.64
N CYS A 88 -29.19 14.84 42.60
CA CYS A 88 -30.08 13.88 43.27
C CYS A 88 -31.27 13.28 42.50
N ALA A 89 -31.09 12.06 41.97
CA ALA A 89 -32.20 11.15 41.67
C ALA A 89 -32.57 10.33 42.93
N ARG A 90 -33.64 10.74 43.61
CA ARG A 90 -34.53 9.82 44.33
C ARG A 90 -35.70 9.51 43.41
N ASP A 91 -36.30 8.34 43.58
CA ASP A 91 -37.51 7.85 42.88
C ASP A 91 -37.29 6.94 41.67
N ALA A 92 -36.65 5.80 41.93
CA ALA A 92 -36.85 4.57 41.15
C ALA A 92 -36.95 3.36 42.12
N GLY A 93 -37.93 3.40 43.02
CA GLY A 93 -38.08 2.40 44.08
C GLY A 93 -39.48 1.82 44.29
N PHE A 94 -40.50 2.26 43.55
CA PHE A 94 -41.90 1.99 43.94
C PHE A 94 -42.75 1.17 42.96
N VAL A 95 -42.27 0.86 41.75
CA VAL A 95 -43.06 0.11 40.75
C VAL A 95 -42.76 -1.40 40.76
N SER A 96 -41.66 -1.83 41.37
CA SER A 96 -41.24 -3.25 41.35
C SER A 96 -41.87 -4.11 42.47
N ILE A 97 -42.35 -3.51 43.55
CA ILE A 97 -42.84 -4.26 44.74
C ILE A 97 -44.30 -4.74 44.58
N THR A 98 -45.13 -4.03 43.81
CA THR A 98 -46.57 -4.32 43.70
C THR A 98 -46.86 -5.50 42.78
N ILE A 99 -46.09 -5.68 41.70
CA ILE A 99 -46.27 -6.82 40.77
C ILE A 99 -45.78 -8.14 41.43
N MET A 100 -44.74 -8.06 42.26
CA MET A 100 -44.16 -9.23 42.92
C MET A 100 -45.06 -9.82 44.02
N LYS A 101 -45.88 -8.99 44.70
CA LYS A 101 -46.84 -9.47 45.71
C LYS A 101 -48.01 -10.27 45.12
N ASN A 102 -48.50 -9.90 43.93
CA ASN A 102 -49.66 -10.57 43.32
C ASN A 102 -49.30 -11.93 42.68
N ILE A 103 -48.09 -12.09 42.16
CA ILE A 103 -47.63 -13.38 41.59
C ILE A 103 -47.39 -14.42 42.69
N ILE A 104 -46.84 -14.01 43.83
CA ILE A 104 -46.58 -14.90 44.98
C ILE A 104 -47.89 -15.38 45.63
N LEU A 105 -48.94 -14.54 45.67
CA LEU A 105 -50.26 -14.92 46.18
C LEU A 105 -51.04 -15.85 45.23
N PHE A 106 -50.88 -15.71 43.92
CA PHE A 106 -51.54 -16.56 42.93
C PHE A 106 -50.98 -17.99 42.92
N TRP A 107 -49.66 -18.15 43.13
CA TRP A 107 -49.02 -19.47 43.20
C TRP A 107 -49.22 -20.21 44.53
N ARG A 108 -49.53 -19.50 45.62
CA ARG A 108 -49.74 -20.12 46.94
C ARG A 108 -51.09 -20.85 47.09
N ARG A 109 -51.99 -20.77 46.09
CA ARG A 109 -53.34 -21.33 46.18
C ARG A 109 -53.61 -22.57 45.31
N ARG A 110 -52.63 -23.11 44.57
CA ARG A 110 -52.91 -24.23 43.65
C ARG A 110 -51.96 -25.43 43.64
N THR A 111 -50.84 -25.44 44.36
CA THR A 111 -50.00 -26.64 44.44
C THR A 111 -49.38 -26.79 45.83
N GLY A 112 -49.73 -27.88 46.52
CA GLY A 112 -49.21 -28.24 47.83
C GLY A 112 -47.79 -28.81 47.76
N ILE A 113 -46.84 -28.01 47.30
CA ILE A 113 -45.42 -28.38 47.23
C ILE A 113 -44.62 -27.25 47.89
N GLY A 114 -44.05 -27.53 49.06
CA GLY A 114 -43.23 -26.59 49.81
C GLY A 114 -41.91 -26.33 49.09
N PHE A 115 -41.80 -25.21 48.40
CA PHE A 115 -40.52 -24.70 47.93
C PHE A 115 -39.83 -23.97 49.09
N SER A 116 -38.77 -24.58 49.62
CA SER A 116 -37.84 -23.91 50.53
C SER A 116 -37.22 -22.71 49.81
N VAL A 117 -36.97 -21.63 50.56
CA VAL A 117 -36.39 -20.37 50.05
C VAL A 117 -35.08 -20.59 49.26
N GLY A 118 -34.39 -21.71 49.50
CA GLY A 118 -33.21 -22.13 48.72
C GLY A 118 -33.48 -22.56 47.27
N GLY A 119 -34.68 -23.05 46.94
CA GLY A 119 -35.02 -23.52 45.58
C GLY A 119 -35.22 -22.39 44.57
N ILE A 120 -35.71 -21.23 45.02
CA ILE A 120 -35.92 -20.06 44.16
C ILE A 120 -34.59 -19.36 43.84
N ALA A 121 -33.63 -19.37 44.77
CA ALA A 121 -32.30 -18.82 44.56
C ALA A 121 -31.50 -19.61 43.51
N ILE A 122 -31.65 -20.94 43.47
CA ILE A 122 -30.98 -21.81 42.49
C ILE A 122 -31.57 -21.59 41.08
N PHE A 123 -32.88 -21.39 40.94
CA PHE A 123 -33.49 -21.09 39.64
C PHE A 123 -33.09 -19.71 39.10
N PHE A 124 -32.92 -18.71 39.97
CA PHE A 124 -32.39 -17.40 39.56
C PHE A 124 -30.90 -17.46 39.20
N TRP A 125 -30.10 -18.30 39.87
CA TRP A 125 -28.70 -18.52 39.51
C TRP A 125 -28.53 -19.31 38.20
N MET A 126 -29.45 -20.25 37.90
CA MET A 126 -29.46 -20.96 36.62
C MET A 126 -29.99 -20.11 35.45
N ALA A 127 -30.88 -19.14 35.70
CA ALA A 127 -31.39 -18.24 34.67
C ALA A 127 -30.48 -17.04 34.37
N VAL A 128 -29.69 -16.57 35.35
CA VAL A 128 -28.70 -15.48 35.16
C VAL A 128 -27.34 -16.03 34.70
N GLY A 129 -27.03 -17.31 34.95
CA GLY A 129 -25.82 -17.96 34.47
C GLY A 129 -25.86 -18.41 33.00
N TRP A 130 -27.01 -18.30 32.33
CA TRP A 130 -27.24 -18.72 30.94
C TRP A 130 -28.07 -17.68 30.17
N THR A 131 -27.80 -16.38 30.37
CA THR A 131 -27.91 -15.50 29.21
C THR A 131 -26.64 -15.76 28.41
N PRO A 132 -26.69 -16.42 27.23
CA PRO A 132 -25.61 -16.19 26.29
C PRO A 132 -25.55 -14.68 26.17
N SER A 133 -24.37 -14.09 26.34
CA SER A 133 -24.12 -12.76 25.82
C SER A 133 -24.59 -12.80 24.36
N ILE A 134 -25.79 -12.32 24.09
CA ILE A 134 -26.27 -12.02 22.73
C ILE A 134 -25.52 -10.78 22.20
N TYR A 135 -24.72 -10.15 23.06
CA TYR A 135 -23.54 -9.36 22.72
C TYR A 135 -22.26 -10.21 22.56
N ALA A 136 -22.37 -11.46 22.12
CA ALA A 136 -21.31 -12.07 21.36
C ALA A 136 -21.19 -11.18 20.12
N ALA A 137 -20.22 -10.26 20.17
CA ALA A 137 -19.82 -9.43 19.06
C ALA A 137 -19.94 -10.26 17.78
N GLN A 138 -20.87 -9.89 16.90
CA GLN A 138 -20.72 -10.24 15.50
C GLN A 138 -19.35 -9.69 15.14
N GLN A 139 -18.36 -10.57 15.14
CA GLN A 139 -16.99 -10.24 14.83
C GLN A 139 -17.05 -9.46 13.51
N GLU A 140 -16.46 -8.27 13.45
CA GLU A 140 -16.22 -7.57 12.20
C GLU A 140 -15.12 -8.34 11.41
N THR A 141 -15.37 -9.61 11.12
CA THR A 141 -14.51 -10.57 10.38
C THR A 141 -15.10 -10.83 9.00
N ASP A 142 -15.51 -9.76 8.32
CA ASP A 142 -16.11 -9.86 6.98
C ASP A 142 -15.45 -8.90 5.97
N ILE A 143 -14.26 -8.38 6.30
CA ILE A 143 -13.48 -7.51 5.42
C ILE A 143 -12.33 -8.34 4.87
N MET A 144 -12.15 -8.29 3.55
CA MET A 144 -10.99 -8.85 2.89
C MET A 144 -10.17 -7.74 2.24
N ALA A 145 -8.86 -7.93 2.16
CA ALA A 145 -7.97 -7.03 1.42
C ALA A 145 -7.18 -7.81 0.37
N GLY A 146 -6.86 -7.20 -0.76
CA GLY A 146 -6.09 -7.84 -1.80
C GLY A 146 -4.66 -8.21 -1.37
N THR A 147 -4.06 -7.48 -0.44
CA THR A 147 -2.73 -7.74 0.13
C THR A 147 -2.76 -7.55 1.65
N SER A 148 -1.77 -8.06 2.36
CA SER A 148 -1.61 -7.73 3.79
C SER A 148 -1.26 -6.25 4.02
N LEU A 149 -0.61 -5.58 3.06
CA LEU A 149 -0.28 -4.15 3.17
C LEU A 149 -1.54 -3.27 3.19
N ALA A 150 -2.52 -3.59 2.33
CA ALA A 150 -3.83 -2.93 2.38
C ALA A 150 -4.65 -3.38 3.59
N GLY A 151 -4.58 -4.66 3.95
CA GLY A 151 -5.28 -5.21 5.10
C GLY A 151 -4.89 -4.53 6.41
N GLU A 152 -3.59 -4.46 6.69
CA GLU A 152 -3.05 -3.84 7.89
C GLU A 152 -3.40 -2.35 7.99
N LEU A 153 -3.39 -1.61 6.87
CA LEU A 153 -3.82 -0.21 6.86
C LEU A 153 -5.30 -0.06 7.25
N VAL A 154 -6.16 -0.93 6.71
CA VAL A 154 -7.60 -0.92 6.98
C VAL A 154 -7.89 -1.35 8.41
N GLU A 155 -7.18 -2.35 8.95
CA GLU A 155 -7.25 -2.73 10.36
C GLU A 155 -6.87 -1.57 11.27
N ARG A 156 -5.78 -0.84 10.98
CA ARG A 156 -5.41 0.35 11.75
C ARG A 156 -6.46 1.47 11.69
N LEU A 157 -7.09 1.67 10.53
CA LEU A 157 -8.14 2.70 10.36
C LEU A 157 -9.41 2.35 11.14
N LEU A 158 -9.81 1.08 11.13
CA LEU A 158 -11.05 0.64 11.76
C LEU A 158 -10.90 0.29 13.24
N GLY A 159 -9.69 -0.06 13.68
CA GLY A 159 -9.40 -0.42 15.06
C GLY A 159 -10.08 -1.74 15.50
N PRO A 160 -9.76 -2.24 16.70
CA PRO A 160 -10.38 -3.45 17.23
C PRO A 160 -11.89 -3.28 17.42
N PRO A 161 -12.70 -4.34 17.23
CA PRO A 161 -12.31 -5.74 17.02
C PRO A 161 -12.14 -6.15 15.55
N VAL A 162 -11.99 -5.21 14.61
CA VAL A 162 -11.88 -5.52 13.18
C VAL A 162 -10.62 -6.33 12.88
N SER A 163 -10.79 -7.40 12.10
CA SER A 163 -9.68 -8.07 11.43
C SER A 163 -9.97 -8.20 9.93
N VAL A 164 -8.93 -7.99 9.12
CA VAL A 164 -9.00 -7.98 7.67
C VAL A 164 -8.20 -9.15 7.12
N ARG A 165 -8.88 -10.06 6.44
CA ARG A 165 -8.23 -11.23 5.85
C ARG A 165 -7.59 -10.86 4.50
N PRO A 166 -6.28 -11.06 4.29
CA PRO A 166 -5.69 -10.91 2.97
C PRO A 166 -6.16 -12.04 2.04
N LEU A 167 -6.53 -11.67 0.81
CA LEU A 167 -6.84 -12.59 -0.29
C LEU A 167 -5.57 -13.28 -0.79
N LEU A 168 -4.51 -12.50 -0.99
CA LEU A 168 -3.22 -12.98 -1.45
C LEU A 168 -2.28 -13.07 -0.25
N PRO A 169 -1.66 -14.24 0.00
CA PRO A 169 -0.81 -14.41 1.15
C PRO A 169 0.46 -13.54 1.04
N PRO A 170 0.97 -13.02 2.16
CA PRO A 170 2.02 -12.00 2.16
C PRO A 170 3.35 -12.52 1.63
N ASN A 171 3.61 -13.82 1.69
CA ASN A 171 4.85 -14.46 1.24
C ASN A 171 4.89 -14.78 -0.27
N MET A 172 3.83 -14.49 -1.03
CA MET A 172 3.73 -14.80 -2.45
C MET A 172 3.57 -13.54 -3.31
N CYS A 173 4.08 -13.57 -4.55
CA CYS A 173 3.78 -12.50 -5.50
C CYS A 173 2.28 -12.47 -5.81
N PRO A 174 1.63 -11.30 -5.67
CA PRO A 174 0.23 -11.15 -6.01
C PRO A 174 -0.17 -11.70 -7.38
N GLY A 175 0.68 -11.57 -8.40
CA GLY A 175 0.38 -12.02 -9.76
C GLY A 175 0.51 -13.54 -10.03
N HIS A 176 1.09 -14.31 -9.10
CA HIS A 176 1.37 -15.75 -9.29
C HIS A 176 0.70 -16.65 -8.24
N TYR A 177 -0.17 -16.06 -7.43
CA TYR A 177 -0.93 -16.84 -6.46
C TYR A 177 -2.16 -17.45 -7.13
N ASP A 178 -2.23 -18.78 -7.09
CA ASP A 178 -3.42 -19.53 -7.48
C ASP A 178 -4.46 -19.44 -6.37
N VAL A 179 -5.48 -18.61 -6.61
CA VAL A 179 -6.57 -18.41 -5.65
C VAL A 179 -7.31 -19.73 -5.42
N ARG A 180 -7.38 -20.17 -4.15
CA ARG A 180 -7.93 -21.47 -3.78
C ARG A 180 -9.45 -21.41 -3.62
N PRO A 181 -10.17 -22.55 -3.69
CA PRO A 181 -11.61 -22.59 -3.43
C PRO A 181 -12.03 -21.98 -2.09
N GLY A 182 -11.23 -22.17 -1.03
CA GLY A 182 -11.47 -21.56 0.28
C GLY A 182 -11.34 -20.03 0.28
N ASP A 183 -10.50 -19.46 -0.58
CA ASP A 183 -10.37 -18.01 -0.74
C ASP A 183 -11.57 -17.44 -1.52
N ILE A 184 -12.06 -18.18 -2.53
CA ILE A 184 -13.30 -17.83 -3.26
C ILE A 184 -14.50 -17.85 -2.31
N ALA A 185 -14.60 -18.86 -1.45
CA ALA A 185 -15.67 -18.94 -0.45
C ALA A 185 -15.62 -17.78 0.55
N ALA A 186 -14.42 -17.42 1.02
CA ALA A 186 -14.23 -16.25 1.90
C ALA A 186 -14.62 -14.95 1.18
N LEU A 187 -14.23 -14.78 -0.09
CA LEU A 187 -14.63 -13.63 -0.90
C LEU A 187 -16.15 -13.56 -1.10
N ALA A 188 -16.81 -14.68 -1.36
CA ALA A 188 -18.26 -14.69 -1.55
C ALA A 188 -19.00 -14.26 -0.28
N ALA A 189 -18.47 -14.64 0.88
CA ALA A 189 -18.99 -14.27 2.19
C ALA A 189 -18.70 -12.81 2.56
N CYS A 190 -17.58 -12.23 2.11
CA CYS A 190 -17.12 -10.93 2.57
C CYS A 190 -18.13 -9.78 2.35
N ARG A 191 -18.20 -8.88 3.33
CA ARG A 191 -18.94 -7.62 3.27
C ARG A 191 -18.29 -6.68 2.27
N ILE A 192 -16.97 -6.60 2.27
CA ILE A 192 -16.23 -5.73 1.37
C ILE A 192 -14.83 -6.28 1.08
N LEU A 193 -14.41 -6.16 -0.17
CA LEU A 193 -13.05 -6.41 -0.63
C LEU A 193 -12.33 -5.08 -0.88
N ILE A 194 -11.24 -4.85 -0.17
CA ILE A 194 -10.37 -3.69 -0.33
C ILE A 194 -9.23 -4.04 -1.29
N LEU A 195 -8.98 -3.22 -2.31
CA LEU A 195 -7.93 -3.45 -3.30
C LEU A 195 -7.04 -2.22 -3.47
N HIS A 196 -5.77 -2.46 -3.80
CA HIS A 196 -4.94 -1.46 -4.45
C HIS A 196 -5.43 -1.22 -5.89
N PRO A 197 -5.18 -0.04 -6.49
CA PRO A 197 -5.58 0.25 -7.88
C PRO A 197 -5.09 -0.79 -8.89
N TRP A 198 -3.82 -1.22 -8.77
CA TRP A 198 -3.20 -2.17 -9.69
C TRP A 198 -3.69 -3.62 -9.53
N GLN A 199 -4.33 -3.97 -8.42
CA GLN A 199 -4.81 -5.34 -8.18
C GLN A 199 -6.10 -5.67 -8.90
N ARG A 200 -6.93 -4.66 -9.14
CA ARG A 200 -8.28 -4.84 -9.68
C ARG A 200 -8.28 -5.64 -10.98
N ASP A 201 -7.32 -5.32 -11.85
CA ASP A 201 -7.21 -5.90 -13.18
C ASP A 201 -6.25 -7.10 -13.25
N MET A 202 -5.69 -7.53 -12.11
CA MET A 202 -4.85 -8.74 -12.09
C MET A 202 -5.68 -9.98 -12.43
N PRO A 203 -5.24 -10.83 -13.37
CA PRO A 203 -6.04 -11.96 -13.86
C PRO A 203 -6.54 -12.89 -12.75
N ASN A 204 -5.72 -13.19 -11.76
CA ASN A 204 -6.08 -14.07 -10.64
C ASN A 204 -7.08 -13.40 -9.67
N VAL A 205 -6.91 -12.12 -9.36
CA VAL A 205 -7.86 -11.35 -8.54
C VAL A 205 -9.20 -11.18 -9.26
N ALA A 206 -9.19 -10.77 -10.52
CA ALA A 206 -10.39 -10.61 -11.33
C ALA A 206 -11.15 -11.94 -11.51
N SER A 207 -10.42 -13.05 -11.69
CA SER A 207 -11.02 -14.38 -11.78
C SER A 207 -11.64 -14.81 -10.45
N ALA A 208 -10.97 -14.55 -9.33
CA ALA A 208 -11.50 -14.84 -8.00
C ALA A 208 -12.79 -14.05 -7.70
N ILE A 209 -12.80 -12.75 -8.01
CA ILE A 209 -14.00 -11.89 -7.87
C ILE A 209 -15.18 -12.45 -8.67
N ARG A 210 -14.93 -12.82 -9.95
CA ARG A 210 -15.97 -13.43 -10.80
C ARG A 210 -16.46 -14.77 -10.26
N ALA A 211 -15.55 -15.64 -9.82
CA ALA A 211 -15.89 -16.95 -9.26
C ALA A 211 -16.70 -16.83 -7.96
N ALA A 212 -16.35 -15.86 -7.11
CA ALA A 212 -17.07 -15.54 -5.88
C ALA A 212 -18.42 -14.87 -6.12
N LYS A 213 -18.69 -14.41 -7.35
CA LYS A 213 -19.85 -13.59 -7.71
C LYS A 213 -19.99 -12.36 -6.80
N LEU A 214 -18.85 -11.76 -6.44
CA LEU A 214 -18.82 -10.58 -5.58
C LEU A 214 -19.36 -9.38 -6.38
N PRO A 215 -20.43 -8.70 -5.91
CA PRO A 215 -20.99 -7.56 -6.62
C PRO A 215 -20.05 -6.36 -6.54
N GLU A 216 -20.10 -5.51 -7.56
CA GLU A 216 -19.26 -4.32 -7.66
C GLU A 216 -19.40 -3.37 -6.45
N SER A 217 -20.59 -3.28 -5.87
CA SER A 217 -20.84 -2.49 -4.66
C SER A 217 -20.08 -2.94 -3.42
N ARG A 218 -19.54 -4.17 -3.42
CA ARG A 218 -18.68 -4.72 -2.35
C ARG A 218 -17.19 -4.67 -2.70
N ILE A 219 -16.80 -4.00 -3.78
CA ILE A 219 -15.40 -3.82 -4.17
C ILE A 219 -15.01 -2.37 -3.93
N CYS A 220 -14.06 -2.15 -3.02
CA CYS A 220 -13.52 -0.84 -2.72
C CYS A 220 -12.07 -0.77 -3.18
N VAL A 221 -11.80 0.05 -4.18
CA VAL A 221 -10.45 0.34 -4.65
C VAL A 221 -9.98 1.63 -4.00
N ILE A 222 -8.93 1.56 -3.18
CA ILE A 222 -8.38 2.76 -2.55
C ILE A 222 -7.63 3.56 -3.64
N PRO A 223 -8.00 4.81 -3.93
CA PRO A 223 -7.44 5.58 -5.04
C PRO A 223 -6.07 6.19 -4.67
N ALA A 224 -5.12 5.36 -4.26
CA ALA A 224 -3.76 5.77 -3.90
C ALA A 224 -2.72 4.98 -4.71
N PRO A 225 -1.89 5.67 -5.52
CA PRO A 225 -0.92 5.01 -6.38
C PRO A 225 0.34 4.57 -5.60
N GLY A 226 1.18 3.79 -6.27
CA GLY A 226 2.54 3.47 -5.83
C GLY A 226 2.61 2.44 -4.70
N ASN A 227 3.82 2.29 -4.16
CA ASN A 227 4.15 1.30 -3.13
C ASN A 227 3.93 1.91 -1.74
N TRP A 228 2.92 1.44 -1.01
CA TRP A 228 2.59 1.95 0.33
C TRP A 228 3.55 1.45 1.43
N MET A 229 4.64 0.75 1.08
CA MET A 229 5.79 0.65 1.98
C MET A 229 6.52 1.98 2.14
N LEU A 230 6.42 2.90 1.18
CA LEU A 230 7.03 4.22 1.29
C LEU A 230 6.20 5.10 2.24
N PRO A 231 6.82 5.72 3.26
CA PRO A 231 6.15 6.54 4.27
C PRO A 231 5.13 7.56 3.73
N ASP A 232 5.53 8.37 2.75
CA ASP A 232 4.67 9.42 2.18
C ASP A 232 3.50 8.85 1.37
N LEU A 233 3.76 7.75 0.64
CA LEU A 233 2.73 7.07 -0.14
C LEU A 233 1.72 6.38 0.79
N ARG A 234 2.19 5.83 1.93
CA ARG A 234 1.31 5.30 2.97
C ARG A 234 0.45 6.39 3.60
N ALA A 235 1.02 7.56 3.88
CA ALA A 235 0.27 8.69 4.41
C ALA A 235 -0.85 9.13 3.44
N GLY A 236 -0.56 9.17 2.14
CA GLY A 236 -1.58 9.39 1.11
C GLY A 236 -2.62 8.28 1.06
N ALA A 237 -2.19 7.01 1.13
CA ALA A 237 -3.08 5.85 1.14
C ALA A 237 -4.02 5.82 2.35
N ALA A 238 -3.56 6.22 3.54
CA ALA A 238 -4.38 6.29 4.74
C ALA A 238 -5.55 7.27 4.58
N ARG A 239 -5.27 8.47 4.04
CA ARG A 239 -6.30 9.49 3.76
C ARG A 239 -7.28 9.02 2.70
N ALA A 240 -6.78 8.45 1.60
CA ALA A 240 -7.60 7.92 0.52
C ALA A 240 -8.49 6.76 1.00
N ALA A 241 -7.94 5.87 1.83
CA ALA A 241 -8.67 4.76 2.42
C ALA A 241 -9.77 5.25 3.35
N ALA A 242 -9.50 6.22 4.24
CA ALA A 242 -10.53 6.78 5.11
C ALA A 242 -11.69 7.42 4.32
N GLN A 243 -11.39 8.15 3.24
CA GLN A 243 -12.42 8.70 2.36
C GLN A 243 -13.25 7.61 1.69
N ALA A 244 -12.61 6.56 1.18
CA ALA A 244 -13.30 5.44 0.55
C ALA A 244 -14.16 4.65 1.55
N LEU A 245 -13.65 4.40 2.75
CA LEU A 245 -14.36 3.71 3.82
C LEU A 245 -15.49 4.55 4.42
N ALA A 246 -15.40 5.88 4.39
CA ALA A 246 -16.47 6.77 4.83
C ALA A 246 -17.72 6.68 3.93
N ILE A 247 -17.57 6.28 2.66
CA ILE A 247 -18.72 5.99 1.78
C ILE A 247 -19.44 4.71 2.24
N VAL A 248 -18.69 3.74 2.75
CA VAL A 248 -19.20 2.44 3.23
C VAL A 248 -19.80 2.55 4.64
N TRP A 249 -19.17 3.37 5.49
CA TRP A 249 -19.57 3.63 6.87
C TRP A 249 -19.63 5.14 7.16
N PRO A 250 -20.68 5.85 6.70
CA PRO A 250 -20.81 7.30 6.86
C PRO A 250 -20.76 7.76 8.31
N ASP A 251 -21.35 6.99 9.23
CA ASP A 251 -21.37 7.30 10.66
C ASP A 251 -19.96 7.30 11.29
N ARG A 252 -18.99 6.66 10.64
CA ARG A 252 -17.59 6.61 11.08
C ARG A 252 -16.70 7.65 10.38
N ALA A 253 -17.23 8.46 9.45
CA ALA A 253 -16.42 9.32 8.59
C ALA A 253 -15.48 10.26 9.35
N ALA A 254 -15.98 10.93 10.41
CA ALA A 254 -15.17 11.85 11.21
C ALA A 254 -14.04 11.10 11.97
N SER A 255 -14.35 9.93 12.54
CA SER A 255 -13.37 9.09 13.22
C SER A 255 -12.32 8.57 12.24
N LEU A 256 -12.73 8.07 11.07
CA LEU A 256 -11.84 7.57 10.02
C LEU A 256 -10.87 8.66 9.55
N ALA A 257 -11.38 9.88 9.31
CA ALA A 257 -10.54 11.01 8.92
C ALA A 257 -9.50 11.35 10.00
N SER A 258 -9.91 11.40 11.27
CA SER A 258 -8.99 11.66 12.39
C SER A 258 -7.92 10.58 12.53
N VAL A 259 -8.29 9.30 12.44
CA VAL A 259 -7.36 8.17 12.55
C VAL A 259 -6.41 8.14 11.35
N ALA A 260 -6.90 8.46 10.14
CA ALA A 260 -6.06 8.54 8.95
C ALA A 260 -4.97 9.60 9.08
N GLU A 261 -5.28 10.78 9.63
CA GLU A 261 -4.26 11.81 9.87
C GLU A 261 -3.23 11.37 10.92
N ALA A 262 -3.65 10.65 11.96
CA ALA A 262 -2.73 10.07 12.93
C ALA A 262 -1.80 9.02 12.27
N ILE A 263 -2.35 8.11 11.47
CA ILE A 263 -1.58 7.11 10.70
C ILE A 263 -0.63 7.81 9.72
N ALA A 264 -1.07 8.87 9.06
CA ALA A 264 -0.26 9.62 8.11
C ALA A 264 0.94 10.30 8.79
N ALA A 265 0.70 11.00 9.90
CA ALA A 265 1.74 11.65 10.69
C ALA A 265 2.74 10.63 11.24
N ASP A 266 2.24 9.52 11.79
CA ASP A 266 3.05 8.42 12.30
C ASP A 266 3.91 7.78 11.19
N SER A 267 3.32 7.50 10.02
CA SER A 267 4.06 6.92 8.88
C SER A 267 5.23 7.81 8.46
N VAL A 268 5.01 9.12 8.36
CA VAL A 268 6.07 10.09 8.02
C VAL A 268 7.15 10.14 9.12
N ALA A 269 6.74 10.15 10.39
CA ALA A 269 7.68 10.19 11.51
C ALA A 269 8.55 8.93 11.58
N VAL A 270 7.96 7.73 11.49
CA VAL A 270 8.68 6.46 11.40
C VAL A 270 9.63 6.47 10.19
N GLY A 271 9.14 6.91 9.03
CA GLY A 271 9.93 7.06 7.82
C GLY A 271 11.16 7.94 8.01
N ALA A 272 11.00 9.10 8.66
CA ALA A 272 12.10 10.02 8.94
C ALA A 272 13.15 9.39 9.87
N ARG A 273 12.72 8.67 10.92
CA ARG A 273 13.65 7.96 11.82
C ARG A 273 14.46 6.90 11.07
N GLU A 274 13.78 6.06 10.30
CA GLU A 274 14.42 4.98 9.55
C GLU A 274 15.34 5.51 8.44
N LYS A 275 14.96 6.64 7.82
CA LYS A 275 15.83 7.34 6.87
C LYS A 275 17.09 7.88 7.53
N ALA A 276 16.98 8.48 8.72
CA ALA A 276 18.14 8.95 9.46
C ALA A 276 19.11 7.81 9.80
N ARG A 277 18.61 6.65 10.23
CA ARG A 277 19.44 5.45 10.48
C ARG A 277 20.21 5.00 9.25
N LEU A 278 19.56 5.00 8.08
CA LEU A 278 20.20 4.67 6.80
C LEU A 278 21.31 5.68 6.46
N ASP A 279 21.04 6.96 6.63
CA ASP A 279 21.98 8.03 6.30
C ASP A 279 23.20 8.02 7.26
N GLU A 280 22.99 7.83 8.56
CA GLU A 280 24.04 7.71 9.58
C GLU A 280 25.00 6.54 9.31
N CYS A 281 24.48 5.44 8.78
CA CYS A 281 25.28 4.27 8.40
C CYS A 281 25.91 4.38 6.99
N GLY A 282 25.70 5.52 6.31
CA GLY A 282 26.21 5.78 4.97
C GLY A 282 25.61 4.85 3.92
N ALA A 283 24.29 4.61 3.97
CA ALA A 283 23.55 3.95 2.89
C ALA A 283 23.49 4.85 1.64
N GLY A 284 23.55 6.17 1.81
CA GLY A 284 23.62 7.14 0.72
C GLY A 284 24.79 6.85 -0.21
N GLY A 285 24.49 6.61 -1.49
CA GLY A 285 25.50 6.34 -2.52
C GLY A 285 26.01 4.89 -2.56
N VAL A 286 25.47 4.00 -1.71
CA VAL A 286 25.67 2.56 -1.86
C VAL A 286 25.05 2.12 -3.17
N LYS A 287 25.84 1.47 -4.02
CA LYS A 287 25.38 1.00 -5.33
C LYS A 287 24.79 -0.39 -5.24
N ALA A 288 23.70 -0.64 -5.96
CA ALA A 288 23.05 -1.95 -5.94
C ALA A 288 22.43 -2.35 -7.28
N LEU A 289 22.36 -3.67 -7.52
CA LEU A 289 21.31 -4.23 -8.37
C LEU A 289 20.06 -4.43 -7.52
N CYS A 290 18.88 -4.20 -8.08
CA CYS A 290 17.63 -4.33 -7.34
C CYS A 290 16.55 -5.04 -8.15
N ASN A 291 15.80 -5.91 -7.49
CA ASN A 291 14.57 -6.44 -8.06
C ASN A 291 13.59 -5.28 -8.30
N GLU A 292 12.96 -5.25 -9.48
CA GLU A 292 12.06 -4.15 -9.89
C GLU A 292 10.94 -3.87 -8.86
N GLN A 293 10.49 -4.89 -8.14
CA GLN A 293 9.42 -4.77 -7.13
C GLN A 293 9.88 -4.03 -5.86
N GLN A 294 11.19 -3.89 -5.65
CA GLN A 294 11.81 -3.20 -4.52
C GLN A 294 12.46 -1.87 -4.93
N GLU A 295 12.41 -1.50 -6.21
CA GLU A 295 13.09 -0.31 -6.74
C GLU A 295 12.68 0.97 -5.99
N ALA A 296 11.37 1.21 -5.82
CA ALA A 296 10.89 2.40 -5.13
C ALA A 296 11.40 2.47 -3.69
N PHE A 297 11.43 1.33 -2.99
CA PHE A 297 11.90 1.26 -1.60
C PHE A 297 13.42 1.48 -1.51
N ALA A 298 14.19 0.83 -2.39
CA ALA A 298 15.65 0.98 -2.43
C ALA A 298 16.07 2.42 -2.73
N ARG A 299 15.37 3.10 -3.66
CA ARG A 299 15.61 4.53 -3.94
C ARG A 299 15.26 5.41 -2.75
N TRP A 300 14.13 5.18 -2.08
CA TRP A 300 13.78 5.87 -0.84
C TRP A 300 14.86 5.68 0.23
N ALA A 301 15.42 4.47 0.34
CA ALA A 301 16.50 4.15 1.27
C ALA A 301 17.84 4.85 0.93
N GLY A 302 17.96 5.54 -0.21
CA GLY A 302 19.16 6.26 -0.63
C GLY A 302 20.18 5.42 -1.40
N ILE A 303 19.79 4.21 -1.82
CA ILE A 303 20.62 3.30 -2.61
C ILE A 303 20.65 3.76 -4.08
N ASP A 304 21.85 3.82 -4.65
CA ASP A 304 22.08 4.12 -6.07
C ASP A 304 21.90 2.84 -6.91
N LEU A 305 20.81 2.78 -7.66
CA LEU A 305 20.50 1.60 -8.46
C LEU A 305 21.27 1.59 -9.77
N VAL A 306 22.23 0.68 -9.88
CA VAL A 306 23.03 0.48 -11.09
C VAL A 306 22.37 -0.52 -12.05
N GLY A 307 21.22 -1.07 -11.71
CA GLY A 307 20.46 -1.94 -12.61
C GLY A 307 19.29 -2.60 -11.90
N THR A 308 18.28 -2.98 -12.68
CA THR A 308 17.14 -3.72 -12.18
C THR A 308 16.97 -5.06 -12.86
N PHE A 309 16.45 -6.02 -12.10
CA PHE A 309 16.13 -7.36 -12.58
C PHE A 309 14.72 -7.77 -12.18
N GLY A 310 14.11 -8.60 -13.03
CA GLY A 310 12.80 -9.20 -12.77
C GLY A 310 12.95 -10.58 -12.14
N ARG A 311 11.92 -11.40 -12.32
CA ARG A 311 11.94 -12.80 -11.87
C ARG A 311 12.83 -13.68 -12.77
N ALA A 312 13.12 -14.90 -12.29
CA ALA A 312 13.96 -15.86 -12.98
C ALA A 312 13.42 -16.24 -14.37
N GLU A 313 12.10 -16.34 -14.54
CA GLU A 313 11.46 -16.75 -15.79
C GLU A 313 11.72 -15.77 -16.95
N GLY A 314 12.03 -14.50 -16.63
CA GLY A 314 12.39 -13.46 -17.59
C GLY A 314 13.91 -13.23 -17.75
N MET A 315 14.75 -14.03 -17.10
CA MET A 315 16.20 -13.82 -17.06
C MET A 315 16.92 -14.72 -18.08
N SER A 316 17.53 -14.09 -19.10
CA SER A 316 18.45 -14.80 -20.02
C SER A 316 19.88 -14.76 -19.50
N MET A 317 20.71 -15.71 -19.94
CA MET A 317 22.14 -15.75 -19.60
C MET A 317 22.87 -14.46 -20.01
N GLY A 318 22.62 -13.95 -21.22
CA GLY A 318 23.24 -12.69 -21.67
C GLY A 318 22.82 -11.48 -20.82
N ARG A 319 21.57 -11.43 -20.36
CA ARG A 319 21.11 -10.37 -19.44
C ARG A 319 21.78 -10.51 -18.06
N MET A 320 21.91 -11.74 -17.57
CA MET A 320 22.61 -12.05 -16.32
C MET A 320 24.06 -11.55 -16.36
N ASP A 321 24.81 -11.90 -17.41
CA ASP A 321 26.20 -11.50 -17.60
C ASP A 321 26.35 -9.98 -17.70
N ALA A 322 25.44 -9.31 -18.42
CA ALA A 322 25.43 -7.85 -18.51
C ALA A 322 25.20 -7.18 -17.16
N LEU A 323 24.27 -7.69 -16.34
CA LEU A 323 24.01 -7.18 -15.00
C LEU A 323 25.20 -7.40 -14.06
N ILE A 324 25.83 -8.58 -14.09
CA ILE A 324 27.04 -8.88 -13.31
C ILE A 324 28.17 -7.94 -13.70
N SER A 325 28.40 -7.75 -15.00
CA SER A 325 29.48 -6.89 -15.51
C SER A 325 29.27 -5.45 -15.06
N ARG A 326 28.05 -4.92 -15.24
CA ARG A 326 27.68 -3.57 -14.78
C ARG A 326 27.81 -3.40 -13.27
N ALA A 327 27.44 -4.41 -12.49
CA ALA A 327 27.57 -4.39 -11.05
C ALA A 327 29.05 -4.35 -10.61
N ARG A 328 29.92 -5.14 -11.25
CA ARG A 328 31.38 -5.11 -10.99
C ARG A 328 32.00 -3.77 -11.34
N GLU A 329 31.74 -3.27 -12.56
CA GLU A 329 32.26 -1.99 -13.05
C GLU A 329 31.84 -0.83 -12.14
N SER A 330 30.59 -0.87 -11.69
CA SER A 330 30.04 0.17 -10.80
C SER A 330 30.46 0.00 -9.35
N LYS A 331 31.08 -1.13 -8.98
CA LYS A 331 31.38 -1.54 -7.60
C LYS A 331 30.11 -1.59 -6.75
N ALA A 332 29.08 -2.26 -7.26
CA ALA A 332 27.85 -2.48 -6.53
C ALA A 332 28.14 -3.28 -5.25
N ALA A 333 27.66 -2.76 -4.13
CA ALA A 333 27.81 -3.38 -2.82
C ALA A 333 26.70 -4.39 -2.53
N LEU A 334 25.50 -4.18 -3.10
CA LEU A 334 24.32 -4.95 -2.78
C LEU A 334 23.66 -5.55 -4.04
N VAL A 335 23.01 -6.70 -3.84
CA VAL A 335 21.94 -7.19 -4.72
C VAL A 335 20.69 -7.35 -3.85
N ILE A 336 19.68 -6.54 -4.16
CA ILE A 336 18.43 -6.45 -3.41
C ILE A 336 17.36 -7.28 -4.12
N ASP A 337 16.92 -8.34 -3.48
CA ASP A 337 15.84 -9.21 -3.93
C ASP A 337 14.50 -8.85 -3.30
N ASN A 338 13.44 -9.37 -3.93
CA ASN A 338 12.08 -9.27 -3.43
C ASN A 338 11.60 -10.64 -2.96
N LEU A 339 11.21 -10.77 -1.69
CA LEU A 339 10.76 -12.03 -1.08
C LEU A 339 9.67 -12.71 -1.91
N GLN A 340 8.72 -11.92 -2.40
CA GLN A 340 7.56 -12.42 -3.15
C GLN A 340 7.91 -12.89 -4.57
N SER A 341 9.11 -12.56 -5.07
CA SER A 341 9.58 -13.09 -6.35
C SER A 341 9.86 -14.60 -6.30
N GLY A 342 9.82 -15.21 -5.11
CA GLY A 342 9.94 -16.65 -4.93
C GLY A 342 11.41 -17.05 -4.86
N ASP A 343 11.91 -17.70 -5.90
CA ASP A 343 13.29 -18.21 -5.92
C ASP A 343 14.30 -17.05 -5.92
N VAL A 344 15.08 -16.96 -4.83
CA VAL A 344 16.14 -15.95 -4.66
C VAL A 344 17.44 -16.32 -5.39
N LYS A 345 17.52 -17.50 -6.03
CA LYS A 345 18.73 -17.96 -6.75
C LYS A 345 19.21 -16.98 -7.81
N THR A 346 18.31 -16.25 -8.47
CA THR A 346 18.71 -15.22 -9.44
C THR A 346 19.50 -14.11 -8.75
N GLY A 347 18.99 -13.51 -7.67
CA GLY A 347 19.71 -12.48 -6.95
C GLY A 347 20.96 -13.03 -6.24
N GLU A 348 20.94 -14.25 -5.73
CA GLU A 348 22.14 -14.89 -5.18
C GLU A 348 23.24 -15.07 -6.23
N ALA A 349 22.88 -15.54 -7.44
CA ALA A 349 23.84 -15.72 -8.52
C ALA A 349 24.38 -14.38 -9.03
N LEU A 350 23.54 -13.34 -9.08
CA LEU A 350 23.98 -11.97 -9.36
C LEU A 350 24.94 -11.47 -8.28
N ALA A 351 24.64 -11.71 -7.00
CA ALA A 351 25.47 -11.30 -5.87
C ALA A 351 26.84 -11.99 -5.89
N ARG A 352 26.85 -13.32 -6.05
CA ARG A 352 28.08 -14.12 -6.20
C ARG A 352 28.90 -13.65 -7.40
N GLY A 353 28.25 -13.42 -8.54
CA GLY A 353 28.90 -12.89 -9.74
C GLY A 353 29.50 -11.51 -9.49
N ALA A 354 28.77 -10.60 -8.88
CA ALA A 354 29.19 -9.22 -8.65
C ALA A 354 30.20 -9.03 -7.50
N GLY A 355 30.34 -10.02 -6.60
CA GLY A 355 31.08 -9.84 -5.34
C GLY A 355 30.32 -8.94 -4.35
N ALA A 356 28.99 -8.88 -4.46
CA ALA A 356 28.11 -8.04 -3.67
C ALA A 356 27.43 -8.83 -2.55
N ALA A 357 26.97 -8.15 -1.49
CA ALA A 357 26.12 -8.76 -0.48
C ALA A 357 24.68 -8.93 -1.00
N HIS A 358 24.10 -10.10 -0.77
CA HIS A 358 22.71 -10.37 -1.08
C HIS A 358 21.80 -9.97 0.09
N VAL A 359 20.66 -9.36 -0.22
CA VAL A 359 19.63 -8.95 0.75
C VAL A 359 18.24 -9.18 0.15
N VAL A 360 17.30 -9.66 0.94
CA VAL A 360 15.91 -9.93 0.50
C VAL A 360 14.96 -9.06 1.30
N LEU A 361 14.15 -8.26 0.62
CA LEU A 361 13.18 -7.34 1.22
C LEU A 361 11.76 -7.77 0.91
N THR A 362 10.80 -7.22 1.65
CA THR A 362 9.37 -7.45 1.39
C THR A 362 8.55 -6.17 1.39
N ASN A 363 7.50 -6.13 0.58
CA ASN A 363 6.50 -5.06 0.61
C ASN A 363 5.27 -5.36 1.49
N PHE A 364 5.23 -6.50 2.17
CA PHE A 364 4.00 -7.00 2.77
C PHE A 364 4.23 -7.33 4.24
N PRO A 365 3.48 -6.71 5.16
CA PRO A 365 3.47 -7.10 6.57
C PRO A 365 2.97 -8.54 6.77
N GLY A 366 3.37 -9.14 7.88
CA GLY A 366 2.98 -10.50 8.28
C GLY A 366 3.71 -11.62 7.54
N THR A 367 4.86 -11.34 6.91
CA THR A 367 5.68 -12.38 6.26
C THR A 367 6.48 -13.23 7.25
N GLU A 368 6.75 -12.71 8.44
CA GLU A 368 7.56 -13.36 9.47
C GLU A 368 7.13 -12.87 10.87
N PRO A 369 7.41 -13.64 11.95
CA PRO A 369 7.11 -13.22 13.31
C PRO A 369 7.83 -11.92 13.71
N GLY A 370 7.08 -11.01 14.33
CA GLY A 370 7.55 -9.67 14.74
C GLY A 370 7.68 -8.69 13.58
N ALA A 371 6.95 -8.92 12.48
CA ALA A 371 6.83 -8.06 11.30
C ALA A 371 5.36 -7.92 10.87
N GLU A 372 4.43 -8.01 11.82
CA GLU A 372 2.99 -8.05 11.57
C GLU A 372 2.45 -6.69 11.13
N THR A 373 3.10 -5.59 11.55
CA THR A 373 2.73 -4.22 11.18
C THR A 373 3.60 -3.66 10.06
N TRP A 374 3.12 -2.58 9.43
CA TRP A 374 3.91 -1.84 8.45
C TRP A 374 5.21 -1.28 9.04
N GLU A 375 5.16 -0.74 10.25
CA GLU A 375 6.33 -0.14 10.91
C GLU A 375 7.40 -1.20 11.17
N GLU A 376 7.02 -2.35 11.72
CA GLU A 376 7.96 -3.45 11.96
C GLU A 376 8.55 -3.98 10.65
N THR A 377 7.73 -4.08 9.60
CA THR A 377 8.19 -4.51 8.27
C THR A 377 9.19 -3.51 7.67
N LEU A 378 8.90 -2.22 7.77
CA LEU A 378 9.79 -1.14 7.34
C LEU A 378 11.12 -1.20 8.09
N HIS A 379 11.05 -1.30 9.42
CA HIS A 379 12.21 -1.39 10.31
C HIS A 379 13.10 -2.59 9.94
N ARG A 380 12.52 -3.78 9.73
CA ARG A 380 13.26 -4.98 9.33
C ARG A 380 13.89 -4.87 7.96
N ASN A 381 13.22 -4.24 7.00
CA ASN A 381 13.83 -3.99 5.69
C ASN A 381 15.06 -3.09 5.82
N VAL A 382 14.99 -2.06 6.67
CA VAL A 382 16.15 -1.20 6.97
C VAL A 382 17.27 -1.98 7.65
N ASP A 383 16.97 -2.76 8.69
CA ASP A 383 17.97 -3.59 9.38
C ASP A 383 18.68 -4.54 8.42
N ARG A 384 17.94 -5.16 7.50
CA ARG A 384 18.49 -6.04 6.47
C ARG A 384 19.46 -5.32 5.53
N ILE A 385 19.11 -4.11 5.09
CA ILE A 385 19.99 -3.28 4.26
C ILE A 385 21.26 -2.93 5.04
N LEU A 386 21.12 -2.43 6.26
CA LEU A 386 22.25 -2.03 7.11
C LEU A 386 23.19 -3.21 7.39
N ALA A 387 22.64 -4.36 7.78
CA ALA A 387 23.42 -5.58 8.00
C ALA A 387 24.14 -6.03 6.73
N ALA A 388 23.52 -5.92 5.56
CA ALA A 388 24.16 -6.27 4.28
C ALA A 388 25.31 -5.32 3.93
N ILE A 389 25.15 -4.01 4.17
CA ILE A 389 26.21 -3.02 3.99
C ILE A 389 27.41 -3.33 4.90
N VAL A 390 27.16 -3.64 6.17
CA VAL A 390 28.22 -4.00 7.13
C VAL A 390 28.97 -5.26 6.68
N ARG A 391 28.25 -6.32 6.28
CA ARG A 391 28.88 -7.56 5.74
C ARG A 391 29.74 -7.28 4.52
N TRP A 392 29.25 -6.47 3.58
CA TRP A 392 30.00 -6.12 2.38
C TRP A 392 31.27 -5.34 2.72
N ARG A 393 31.18 -4.32 3.58
CA ARG A 393 32.35 -3.53 4.02
C ARG A 393 33.39 -4.39 4.75
N GLY A 394 32.95 -5.33 5.61
CA GLY A 394 33.86 -6.22 6.33
C GLY A 394 34.57 -7.26 5.45
N GLY A 395 34.00 -7.60 4.29
CA GLY A 395 34.61 -8.52 3.32
C GLY A 395 35.51 -7.84 2.27
N HIS A 396 35.46 -6.51 2.18
CA HIS A 396 36.17 -5.69 1.17
C HIS A 396 36.97 -4.53 1.77
N GLY A 397 37.19 -4.57 3.09
CA GLY A 397 37.94 -3.58 3.86
C GLY A 397 39.43 -3.88 3.97
#